data_AF-A0A355Q596-F1
#
_entry.id   AF-A0A355Q596-F1
#
_cell.length_a   1.000
_cell.length_b   1.000
_cell.length_c   1.000
_cell.angle_alpha   90.00
_cell.angle_beta   90.00
_cell.angle_gamma   90.00
#
_symmetry.space_group_name_H-M   'P 1'
#
loop_
_entity.id
_entity.type
_entity.pdbx_description
1 polymer ?
#
loop_
_entity_poly.entity_id
_entity_poly.type
_entity_poly.pdbx_seq_one_letter_code
_entity_poly.pdbx_strand_id
1 'polypeptide(L)'
;MNPIYQLTTSLPQGIPTMNGIWNRCPTIFNRLFLAFTIALFLGGMGGGDENLTGGLPLPEKNFVVGITDRTGMQTESSRLTWEGKVHFRGKYGEATVNVPFAKISQVDFRPANTGTSSYTVATVTLNSGQQLDLSLENQSNVYAETPFGELEISVADLRQLDFSE
;
A
#
# COMPACT_ATOMS: atom_id res chain seq x y z
N MET A 1 -74.88 51.94 -23.47
CA MET A 1 -74.72 52.45 -24.86
C MET A 1 -73.43 51.89 -25.42
N ASN A 2 -73.52 50.96 -26.38
CA ASN A 2 -72.43 50.58 -27.30
C ASN A 2 -72.31 51.64 -28.40
N PRO A 3 -71.14 51.87 -29.04
CA PRO A 3 -70.74 51.05 -30.19
C PRO A 3 -69.20 50.85 -30.37
N ILE A 4 -68.75 49.67 -30.80
CA ILE A 4 -68.39 49.21 -32.17
C ILE A 4 -66.95 49.50 -32.60
N TYR A 5 -66.27 48.39 -32.89
CA TYR A 5 -64.95 48.19 -33.48
C TYR A 5 -64.84 48.70 -34.92
N GLN A 6 -63.65 49.19 -35.28
CA GLN A 6 -63.17 49.24 -36.66
C GLN A 6 -61.64 49.02 -36.65
N LEU A 7 -61.17 47.85 -37.10
CA LEU A 7 -59.80 47.72 -37.61
C LEU A 7 -59.79 46.83 -38.86
N THR A 8 -59.75 47.57 -39.97
CA THR A 8 -59.21 47.31 -41.31
C THR A 8 -58.44 46.01 -41.55
N THR A 9 -58.75 45.47 -42.73
CA THR A 9 -58.29 44.29 -43.44
C THR A 9 -56.86 44.37 -44.03
N SER A 10 -56.34 43.17 -44.34
CA SER A 10 -55.46 42.77 -45.46
C SER A 10 -53.98 42.41 -45.17
N LEU A 11 -53.71 41.09 -45.19
CA LEU A 11 -52.42 40.41 -45.47
C LEU A 11 -52.12 40.42 -47.00
N PRO A 12 -50.99 39.87 -47.52
CA PRO A 12 -49.60 39.72 -47.04
C PRO A 12 -48.58 40.14 -48.14
N GLN A 13 -47.26 40.16 -47.87
CA GLN A 13 -46.20 39.72 -48.83
C GLN A 13 -44.84 39.65 -48.11
N GLY A 14 -44.16 38.50 -48.22
CA GLY A 14 -42.75 38.37 -47.86
C GLY A 14 -42.42 37.01 -47.25
N ILE A 15 -42.07 36.05 -48.09
CA ILE A 15 -41.42 34.80 -47.69
C ILE A 15 -39.93 35.10 -47.45
N PRO A 16 -39.37 34.88 -46.25
CA PRO A 16 -37.93 34.76 -46.08
C PRO A 16 -37.47 33.30 -46.21
N THR A 17 -36.35 33.14 -46.90
CA THR A 17 -35.73 31.94 -47.47
C THR A 17 -35.11 30.98 -46.44
N MET A 18 -35.09 29.69 -46.80
CA MET A 18 -34.57 28.55 -46.02
C MET A 18 -33.03 28.52 -45.92
N ASN A 19 -32.42 29.52 -45.27
CA ASN A 19 -30.96 29.63 -45.20
C ASN A 19 -30.41 29.53 -43.77
N GLY A 20 -31.23 29.14 -42.78
CA GLY A 20 -30.87 29.22 -41.36
C GLY A 20 -30.65 27.89 -40.61
N ILE A 21 -30.74 26.73 -41.27
CA ILE A 21 -30.84 25.43 -40.57
C ILE A 21 -29.47 24.70 -40.47
N TRP A 22 -28.46 25.11 -41.23
CA TRP A 22 -27.18 24.39 -41.31
C TRP A 22 -26.06 24.84 -40.34
N ASN A 23 -26.27 25.88 -39.52
CA ASN A 23 -25.21 26.39 -38.61
C ASN A 23 -25.48 26.16 -37.11
N ARG A 24 -26.53 25.40 -36.75
CA ARG A 24 -26.89 25.10 -35.34
C ARG A 24 -26.66 23.64 -34.94
N CYS A 25 -26.12 22.81 -35.83
CA CYS A 25 -25.87 21.39 -35.55
C CYS A 25 -24.45 21.03 -35.06
N PRO A 26 -23.35 21.81 -35.30
CA PRO A 26 -22.02 21.36 -34.87
C PRO A 26 -21.81 21.56 -33.36
N THR A 27 -22.55 22.45 -32.70
CA THR A 27 -22.36 22.74 -31.27
C THR A 27 -22.93 21.66 -30.36
N ILE A 28 -24.02 20.98 -30.77
CA ILE A 28 -24.59 19.87 -29.98
C ILE A 28 -23.71 18.64 -30.10
N PHE A 29 -23.24 18.32 -31.31
CA PHE A 29 -22.31 17.20 -31.53
C PHE A 29 -20.98 17.43 -30.79
N ASN A 30 -20.45 18.65 -30.83
CA ASN A 30 -19.23 19.01 -30.11
C ASN A 30 -19.42 19.01 -28.58
N ARG A 31 -20.62 19.37 -28.08
CA ARG A 31 -20.95 19.27 -26.64
C ARG A 31 -21.09 17.82 -26.17
N LEU A 32 -21.67 16.95 -26.99
CA LEU A 32 -21.77 15.51 -26.71
C LEU A 32 -20.39 14.84 -26.73
N PHE A 33 -19.55 15.20 -27.71
CA PHE A 33 -18.19 14.68 -27.81
C PHE A 33 -17.29 15.15 -26.66
N LEU A 34 -17.45 16.42 -26.24
CA LEU A 34 -16.77 16.97 -25.06
C LEU A 34 -17.24 16.31 -23.75
N ALA A 35 -18.55 16.08 -23.60
CA ALA A 35 -19.09 15.38 -22.42
C ALA A 35 -18.60 13.93 -22.34
N PHE A 36 -18.50 13.23 -23.48
CA PHE A 36 -18.01 11.85 -23.53
C PHE A 36 -16.52 11.74 -23.18
N THR A 37 -15.69 12.70 -23.64
CA THR A 37 -14.26 12.74 -23.29
C THR A 37 -14.02 13.10 -21.82
N ILE A 38 -14.83 13.99 -21.23
CA ILE A 38 -14.77 14.29 -19.79
C ILE A 38 -15.17 13.05 -18.96
N ALA A 39 -16.20 12.31 -19.37
CA ALA A 39 -16.61 11.08 -18.68
C ALA A 39 -15.51 9.98 -18.71
N LEU A 40 -14.78 9.85 -19.82
CA LEU A 40 -13.63 8.96 -19.92
C LEU A 40 -12.46 9.38 -19.02
N PHE A 41 -12.22 10.68 -18.84
CA PHE A 41 -11.20 11.18 -17.91
C PHE A 41 -11.60 11.06 -16.43
N LEU A 42 -12.89 11.16 -16.10
CA LEU A 42 -13.38 10.97 -14.73
C LEU A 42 -13.52 9.50 -14.32
N GLY A 43 -13.58 8.57 -15.28
CA GLY A 43 -13.64 7.12 -15.02
C GLY A 43 -12.28 6.46 -14.67
N GLY A 44 -11.19 7.23 -14.64
CA GLY A 44 -9.82 6.72 -14.45
C GLY A 44 -9.34 6.59 -13.00
N MET A 45 -10.21 6.76 -11.99
CA MET A 45 -9.88 6.53 -10.57
C MET A 45 -10.81 5.45 -9.98
N GLY A 46 -10.72 4.24 -10.53
CA GLY A 46 -11.38 3.04 -10.02
C GLY A 46 -10.37 1.90 -9.94
N GLY A 47 -9.25 2.14 -9.27
CA GLY A 47 -8.13 1.21 -9.12
C GLY A 47 -7.47 1.38 -7.76
N GLY A 48 -8.28 1.49 -6.72
CA GLY A 48 -7.84 1.38 -5.33
C GLY A 48 -8.48 0.13 -4.77
N ASP A 49 -7.70 -0.94 -4.69
CA ASP A 49 -8.02 -2.12 -3.92
C ASP A 49 -8.25 -1.66 -2.46
N GLU A 50 -9.52 -1.45 -2.10
CA GLU A 50 -9.95 -1.12 -0.74
C GLU A 50 -9.92 -2.36 0.16
N ASN A 51 -8.82 -3.12 0.08
CA ASN A 51 -8.33 -3.95 1.17
C ASN A 51 -7.21 -3.23 1.94
N LEU A 52 -7.35 -1.90 2.07
CA LEU A 52 -6.67 -1.13 3.13
C LEU A 52 -7.47 -1.22 4.43
N THR A 53 -7.73 -2.44 4.90
CA THR A 53 -7.63 -2.66 6.35
C THR A 53 -6.17 -2.40 6.70
N GLY A 54 -5.86 -1.15 7.05
CA GLY A 54 -4.60 -0.70 7.63
C GLY A 54 -4.35 -1.29 9.03
N GLY A 55 -4.53 -2.60 9.17
CA GLY A 55 -3.78 -3.36 10.14
C GLY A 55 -2.52 -3.81 9.41
N LEU A 56 -1.36 -3.62 10.03
CA LEU A 56 -0.18 -4.46 9.78
C LEU A 56 -0.66 -5.88 9.45
N PRO A 57 -0.10 -6.61 8.46
CA PRO A 57 -0.50 -7.98 8.20
C PRO A 57 -0.37 -8.75 9.53
N LEU A 58 -1.49 -8.93 10.21
CA LEU A 58 -1.52 -9.56 11.52
C LEU A 58 -1.14 -11.00 11.20
N PRO A 59 -0.04 -11.53 11.75
CA PRO A 59 0.26 -12.93 11.55
C PRO A 59 -0.96 -13.71 12.05
N GLU A 60 -1.57 -14.50 11.17
CA GLU A 60 -2.78 -15.30 11.46
C GLU A 60 -2.54 -16.29 12.62
N LYS A 61 -1.26 -16.50 12.96
CA LYS A 61 -0.79 -17.18 14.18
C LYS A 61 -0.23 -16.15 15.16
N ASN A 62 -0.70 -16.21 16.41
CA ASN A 62 -0.06 -15.54 17.54
C ASN A 62 1.26 -16.26 17.86
N PHE A 63 2.31 -15.97 17.09
CA PHE A 63 3.66 -16.45 17.43
C PHE A 63 4.14 -15.67 18.66
N VAL A 64 4.48 -16.40 19.73
CA VAL A 64 5.19 -15.83 20.87
C VAL A 64 6.66 -15.83 20.49
N VAL A 65 7.28 -14.65 20.46
CA VAL A 65 8.68 -14.48 20.12
C VAL A 65 9.45 -13.96 21.32
N GLY A 66 10.44 -14.73 21.75
CA GLY A 66 11.43 -14.28 22.72
C GLY A 66 12.45 -13.39 22.03
N ILE A 67 12.47 -12.10 22.37
CA ILE A 67 13.45 -11.14 21.87
C ILE A 67 14.56 -11.00 22.90
N THR A 68 15.79 -11.28 22.49
CA THR A 68 16.99 -11.03 23.29
C THR A 68 17.80 -9.91 22.68
N ASP A 69 17.99 -8.84 23.44
CA ASP A 69 18.86 -7.71 23.10
C ASP A 69 20.35 -8.07 23.32
N ARG A 70 21.27 -7.34 22.69
CA ARG A 70 22.71 -7.41 22.94
C ARG A 70 23.12 -7.25 24.41
N THR A 71 22.35 -6.54 25.22
CA THR A 71 22.51 -6.45 26.68
C THR A 71 22.17 -7.74 27.43
N GLY A 72 21.52 -8.70 26.76
CA GLY A 72 21.09 -9.98 27.33
C GLY A 72 19.70 -9.93 27.99
N MET A 73 18.97 -8.82 27.87
CA MET A 73 17.59 -8.73 28.34
C MET A 73 16.69 -9.53 27.40
N GLN A 74 15.95 -10.49 27.96
CA GLN A 74 14.97 -11.31 27.25
C GLN A 74 13.57 -10.75 27.52
N THR A 75 12.82 -10.50 26.45
CA THR A 75 11.44 -10.02 26.51
C THR A 75 10.55 -10.92 25.67
N GLU A 76 9.48 -11.44 26.26
CA GLU A 76 8.43 -12.12 25.51
C GLU A 76 7.58 -11.10 24.76
N SER A 77 7.36 -11.36 23.48
CA SER A 77 6.62 -10.48 22.59
C SER A 77 5.69 -11.28 21.69
N SER A 78 4.72 -10.60 21.11
CA SER A 78 3.76 -11.13 20.15
C SER A 78 3.65 -10.17 18.97
N ARG A 79 3.05 -10.63 17.86
CA ARG A 79 2.88 -9.84 16.63
C ARG A 79 4.18 -9.19 16.13
N LEU A 80 5.28 -9.93 16.11
CA LEU A 80 6.52 -9.45 15.54
C LEU A 80 6.34 -9.13 14.05
N THR A 81 6.73 -7.93 13.65
CA THR A 81 6.79 -7.49 12.26
C THR A 81 8.15 -6.89 11.95
N TRP A 82 8.59 -7.09 10.72
CA TRP A 82 9.84 -6.59 10.18
C TRP A 82 9.51 -5.60 9.07
N GLU A 83 9.82 -4.31 9.28
CA GLU A 83 9.41 -3.25 8.35
C GLU A 83 7.90 -3.30 8.02
N GLY A 84 7.07 -3.64 9.02
CA GLY A 84 5.63 -3.82 8.87
C GLY A 84 5.20 -5.09 8.13
N LYS A 85 6.09 -6.08 7.94
CA LYS A 85 5.80 -7.35 7.25
C LYS A 85 6.11 -8.56 8.13
N VAL A 86 5.39 -9.67 7.92
CA VAL A 86 5.56 -10.94 8.66
C VAL A 86 6.54 -11.90 7.99
N HIS A 87 7.58 -11.35 7.37
CA HIS A 87 8.66 -12.13 6.78
C HIS A 87 10.00 -11.52 7.10
N PHE A 88 11.00 -12.37 7.13
CA PHE A 88 12.40 -11.99 7.24
C PHE A 88 12.96 -11.76 5.84
N ARG A 89 13.41 -10.54 5.56
CA ARG A 89 14.02 -10.17 4.28
C ARG A 89 15.52 -9.98 4.47
N GLY A 90 16.33 -10.78 3.80
CA GLY A 90 17.78 -10.69 3.88
C GLY A 90 18.47 -11.05 2.58
N LYS A 91 19.76 -10.72 2.49
CA LYS A 91 20.64 -11.08 1.38
C LYS A 91 21.30 -12.43 1.65
N TYR A 92 21.09 -13.39 0.75
CA TYR A 92 21.80 -14.66 0.72
C TYR A 92 22.79 -14.63 -0.44
N GLY A 93 24.05 -14.29 -0.15
CA GLY A 93 25.01 -13.90 -1.18
C GLY A 93 24.50 -12.68 -1.96
N GLU A 94 24.39 -12.81 -3.29
CA GLU A 94 23.85 -11.75 -4.16
C GLU A 94 22.31 -11.77 -4.26
N ALA A 95 21.68 -12.86 -3.84
CA ALA A 95 20.23 -13.03 -3.93
C ALA A 95 19.52 -12.38 -2.73
N THR A 96 18.30 -11.89 -2.95
CA THR A 96 17.41 -11.46 -1.87
C THR A 96 16.43 -12.59 -1.56
N VAL A 97 16.38 -13.02 -0.30
CA VAL A 97 15.50 -14.10 0.16
C VAL A 97 14.50 -13.55 1.16
N ASN A 98 13.26 -13.98 1.03
CA ASN A 98 12.19 -13.71 1.99
C ASN A 98 11.81 -15.02 2.68
N VAL A 99 12.06 -15.12 3.99
CA VAL A 99 11.74 -16.29 4.80
C VAL A 99 10.54 -15.96 5.70
N PRO A 100 9.39 -16.62 5.55
CA PRO A 100 8.25 -16.42 6.46
C PRO A 100 8.60 -16.83 7.89
N PHE A 101 8.18 -16.05 8.90
CA PHE A 101 8.44 -16.37 10.31
C PHE A 101 7.90 -17.73 10.73
N ALA A 102 6.80 -18.19 10.14
CA ALA A 102 6.21 -19.51 10.38
C ALA A 102 7.15 -20.70 10.08
N LYS A 103 8.23 -20.48 9.32
CA LYS A 103 9.23 -21.52 8.99
C LYS A 103 10.49 -21.43 9.84
N ILE A 104 10.60 -20.40 10.67
CA ILE A 104 11.78 -20.09 11.45
C ILE A 104 11.57 -20.61 12.88
N SER A 105 12.61 -21.24 13.42
CA SER A 105 12.65 -21.66 14.82
C SER A 105 13.44 -20.65 15.65
N GLN A 106 14.62 -20.25 15.17
CA GLN A 106 15.53 -19.35 15.87
C GLN A 106 16.29 -18.48 14.88
N VAL A 107 16.61 -17.25 15.26
CA VAL A 107 17.50 -16.37 14.51
C VAL A 107 18.56 -15.80 15.45
N ASP A 108 19.82 -16.02 15.12
CA ASP A 108 20.96 -15.45 15.85
C ASP A 108 21.57 -14.30 15.04
N PHE A 109 21.74 -13.15 15.67
CA PHE A 109 22.28 -11.95 15.05
C PHE A 109 23.72 -11.74 15.49
N ARG A 110 24.60 -11.47 14.52
CA ARG A 110 26.02 -11.20 14.75
C ARG A 110 26.46 -9.99 13.93
N PRO A 111 27.23 -9.07 14.53
CA PRO A 111 27.81 -7.96 13.78
C PRO A 111 28.76 -8.53 12.71
N ALA A 112 28.72 -7.99 11.49
CA ALA A 112 29.67 -8.41 10.48
C ALA A 112 31.10 -7.99 10.90
N ASN A 113 32.06 -8.92 10.75
CA ASN A 113 33.43 -8.83 11.26
C ASN A 113 34.26 -7.62 10.78
N THR A 114 33.73 -6.78 9.88
CA THR A 114 34.38 -5.55 9.45
C THR A 114 33.83 -4.38 10.28
N GLY A 115 34.70 -3.72 11.06
CA GLY A 115 34.35 -2.71 12.08
C GLY A 115 33.64 -1.42 11.60
N THR A 116 33.13 -1.40 10.37
CA THR A 116 32.27 -0.34 9.81
C THR A 116 31.24 -0.95 8.85
N SER A 117 30.77 -2.16 9.13
CA SER A 117 29.73 -2.80 8.34
C SER A 117 28.37 -2.20 8.66
N SER A 118 27.69 -1.68 7.65
CA SER A 118 26.28 -1.30 7.70
C SER A 118 25.34 -2.51 7.72
N TYR A 119 25.88 -3.71 7.92
CA TYR A 119 25.16 -4.96 7.81
C TYR A 119 25.38 -5.87 9.02
N THR A 120 24.34 -6.59 9.41
CA THR A 120 24.34 -7.63 10.44
C THR A 120 24.13 -8.98 9.76
N VAL A 121 24.91 -9.98 10.15
CA VAL A 121 24.71 -11.35 9.70
C VAL A 121 23.73 -12.01 10.65
N ALA A 122 22.62 -12.50 10.12
CA ALA A 122 21.64 -13.28 10.84
C ALA A 122 21.67 -14.74 10.38
N THR A 123 21.99 -15.63 11.32
CA THR A 123 21.90 -17.07 11.12
C THR A 123 20.47 -17.50 11.46
N VAL A 124 19.69 -17.79 10.42
CA VAL A 124 18.29 -18.25 10.53
C VAL A 124 18.27 -19.77 10.59
N THR A 125 17.80 -20.33 11.70
CA THR A 125 17.52 -21.76 11.85
C THR A 125 16.05 -22.01 11.54
N LEU A 126 15.78 -22.81 10.50
CA LEU A 126 14.44 -23.21 10.10
C LEU A 126 13.92 -24.37 10.95
N ASN A 127 12.59 -24.55 10.99
CA ASN A 127 11.93 -25.67 11.64
C ASN A 127 12.35 -27.04 11.07
N SER A 128 12.91 -27.07 9.85
CA SER A 128 13.49 -28.28 9.25
C SER A 128 14.88 -28.64 9.79
N GLY A 129 15.48 -27.80 10.64
CA GLY A 129 16.86 -27.91 11.12
C GLY A 129 17.91 -27.31 10.17
N GLN A 130 17.50 -26.80 9.01
CA GLN A 130 18.41 -26.12 8.08
C GLN A 130 18.78 -24.72 8.61
N GLN A 131 20.05 -24.37 8.52
CA GLN A 131 20.55 -23.03 8.85
C GLN A 131 20.89 -22.24 7.59
N LEU A 132 20.54 -20.95 7.57
CA LEU A 132 20.86 -20.02 6.49
C LEU A 132 21.45 -18.74 7.08
N ASP A 133 22.61 -18.34 6.58
CA ASP A 133 23.21 -17.05 6.91
C ASP A 133 22.71 -15.98 5.94
N LEU A 134 22.06 -14.97 6.48
CA LEU A 134 21.49 -13.85 5.74
C LEU A 134 22.13 -12.53 6.18
N SER A 135 22.57 -11.73 5.24
CA SER A 135 23.03 -10.37 5.50
C SER A 135 21.85 -9.40 5.53
N LEU A 136 21.76 -8.60 6.57
CA LEU A 136 20.71 -7.62 6.82
C LEU A 136 21.28 -6.22 6.90
N GLU A 137 20.52 -5.21 6.53
CA GLU A 137 20.88 -3.82 6.76
C GLU A 137 20.65 -3.45 8.24
N ASN A 138 21.63 -2.78 8.85
CA ASN A 138 21.56 -2.38 10.27
C ASN A 138 20.49 -1.32 10.54
N GLN A 139 20.06 -0.61 9.50
CA GLN A 139 19.03 0.44 9.59
C GLN A 139 17.60 -0.13 9.65
N SER A 140 17.43 -1.43 9.47
CA SER A 140 16.11 -2.06 9.59
C SER A 140 15.66 -2.10 11.04
N ASN A 141 14.36 -1.90 11.25
CA ASN A 141 13.70 -1.96 12.55
C ASN A 141 12.71 -3.11 12.64
N VAL A 142 12.65 -3.70 13.83
CA VAL A 142 11.72 -4.76 14.21
C VAL A 142 10.74 -4.19 15.21
N TYR A 143 9.46 -4.43 14.97
CA TYR A 143 8.37 -3.99 15.82
C TYR A 143 7.68 -5.20 16.42
N ALA A 144 7.36 -5.15 17.70
CA ALA A 144 6.64 -6.21 18.37
C ALA A 144 5.75 -5.66 19.49
N GLU A 145 4.68 -6.37 19.81
CA GLU A 145 3.82 -6.06 20.96
C GLU A 145 4.31 -6.85 22.18
N THR A 146 4.57 -6.16 23.28
CA THR A 146 4.99 -6.74 24.56
C THR A 146 3.89 -6.54 25.61
N PRO A 147 3.91 -7.28 26.75
CA PRO A 147 2.92 -7.10 27.81
C PRO A 147 2.84 -5.68 28.39
N PHE A 148 3.90 -4.87 28.22
CA PHE A 148 4.00 -3.52 28.74
C PHE A 148 3.87 -2.43 27.67
N GLY A 149 3.71 -2.78 26.38
CA GLY A 149 3.51 -1.82 25.29
C GLY A 149 4.12 -2.26 23.96
N GLU A 150 4.20 -1.33 23.02
CA GLU A 150 4.89 -1.53 21.73
C GLU A 150 6.40 -1.41 21.92
N LEU A 151 7.14 -2.37 21.37
CA LEU A 151 8.59 -2.41 21.37
C LEU A 151 9.09 -2.21 19.94
N GLU A 152 9.99 -1.24 19.78
CA GLU A 152 10.77 -1.04 18.57
C GLU A 152 12.25 -1.28 18.89
N ILE A 153 12.89 -2.13 18.10
CA ILE A 153 14.31 -2.46 18.25
C ILE A 153 14.99 -2.51 16.89
N SER A 154 16.16 -1.88 16.78
CA SER A 154 16.97 -1.93 15.57
C SER A 154 17.70 -3.26 15.46
N VAL A 155 17.90 -3.72 14.23
CA VAL A 155 18.57 -5.00 13.94
C VAL A 155 20.00 -5.06 14.48
N ALA A 156 20.67 -3.91 14.56
CA ALA A 156 22.03 -3.81 15.10
C ALA A 156 22.12 -4.13 16.61
N ASP A 157 21.02 -3.97 17.35
CA ASP A 157 20.95 -4.21 18.80
C ASP A 157 20.28 -5.55 19.14
N LEU A 158 19.72 -6.24 18.15
CA LEU A 158 19.22 -7.60 18.31
C LEU A 158 20.38 -8.59 18.47
N ARG A 159 20.19 -9.55 19.36
CA ARG A 159 21.10 -10.68 19.56
C ARG A 159 20.47 -11.99 19.13
N GLN A 160 19.24 -12.25 19.56
CA GLN A 160 18.57 -13.51 19.28
C GLN A 160 17.04 -13.31 19.24
N LEU A 161 16.39 -14.01 18.32
CA LEU A 161 14.94 -14.15 18.25
C LEU A 161 14.58 -15.63 18.29
N ASP A 162 13.80 -16.01 19.29
CA ASP A 162 13.31 -17.38 19.46
C ASP A 162 11.82 -17.41 19.16
N PHE A 163 11.43 -18.18 18.13
CA PHE A 163 10.04 -18.32 17.73
C PHE A 163 9.45 -19.56 18.40
N SER A 164 8.52 -19.35 19.32
CA SER A 164 7.72 -20.42 19.93
C SER A 164 6.32 -20.41 19.32
N GLU A 165 5.81 -21.62 19.04
CA GLU A 165 4.42 -21.88 18.68
C GLU A 165 3.59 -22.22 19.92
#